data_AF-A0A3C1LVB9-F1
#
_entry.id   AF-A0A3C1LVB9-F1
#
_cell.length_a   1.000
_cell.length_b   1.000
_cell.length_c   1.000
_cell.angle_alpha   90.00
_cell.angle_beta   90.00
_cell.angle_gamma   90.00
#
_symmetry.space_group_name_H-M   'P 1'
#
loop_
_entity.id
_entity.type
_entity.pdbx_description
1 polymer ?
#
loop_
_entity_poly.entity_id
_entity_poly.type
_entity_poly.pdbx_seq_one_letter_code
_entity_poly.pdbx_strand_id
1 'polypeptide(L)'
;MTVAKMQFRDYVFKNNPAKIEVTYKNKLVKNYSPAKGSIVESLGSESRTVYCEGEIFGSSAAAALKQLYPLLKMAENCTKGSLFLPSEKPFTAYLSAFKYQAAGDGRVISYSAEFIESMN
;
A
#
# COMPACT_ATOMS: atom_id res chain seq x y z
N MET A 1 -18.03 3.56 -17.67
CA MET A 1 -16.57 3.32 -17.56
C MET A 1 -16.34 2.49 -16.31
N THR A 2 -15.80 1.28 -16.44
CA THR A 2 -15.54 0.40 -15.29
C THR A 2 -14.23 0.85 -14.66
N VAL A 3 -14.27 1.36 -13.43
CA VAL A 3 -13.06 1.72 -12.68
C VAL A 3 -12.31 0.43 -12.36
N ALA A 4 -11.04 0.34 -12.77
CA ALA A 4 -10.20 -0.82 -12.45
C ALA A 4 -10.12 -0.99 -10.92
N LYS A 5 -10.25 -2.23 -10.45
CA LYS A 5 -10.22 -2.53 -9.02
C LYS A 5 -8.79 -2.73 -8.54
N MET A 6 -8.48 -2.21 -7.36
CA MET A 6 -7.25 -2.56 -6.67
C MET A 6 -7.28 -4.05 -6.32
N GLN A 7 -6.14 -4.71 -6.47
CA GLN A 7 -5.98 -6.13 -6.15
C GLN A 7 -4.57 -6.38 -5.62
N PHE A 8 -4.45 -7.25 -4.62
CA PHE A 8 -3.17 -7.74 -4.13
C PHE A 8 -3.18 -9.27 -4.08
N ARG A 9 -2.31 -9.91 -4.85
CA ARG A 9 -2.37 -11.36 -5.11
C ARG A 9 -3.79 -11.77 -5.55
N ASP A 10 -4.45 -12.64 -4.79
CA ASP A 10 -5.79 -13.15 -5.06
C ASP A 10 -6.89 -12.33 -4.37
N TYR A 11 -6.51 -11.33 -3.56
CA TYR A 11 -7.46 -10.46 -2.88
C TYR A 11 -7.85 -9.27 -3.75
N VAL A 12 -9.11 -9.27 -4.22
CA VAL A 12 -9.70 -8.14 -4.93
C VAL A 12 -10.47 -7.28 -3.94
N PHE A 13 -10.13 -5.99 -3.88
CA PHE A 13 -10.82 -5.05 -3.00
C PHE A 13 -12.27 -4.87 -3.49
N LYS A 14 -13.24 -5.11 -2.61
CA LYS A 14 -14.67 -5.03 -2.96
C LYS A 14 -15.02 -3.65 -3.54
N ASN A 15 -14.57 -2.61 -2.82
CA ASN A 15 -14.53 -1.22 -3.25
C ASN A 15 -13.08 -0.77 -3.26
N ASN A 16 -12.70 0.10 -4.19
CA ASN A 16 -11.37 0.69 -4.14
C ASN A 16 -11.20 1.47 -2.84
N PRO A 17 -9.99 1.46 -2.24
CA PRO A 17 -9.69 2.32 -1.10
C PRO A 17 -10.04 3.78 -1.41
N ALA A 18 -10.49 4.51 -0.40
CA ALA A 18 -10.86 5.91 -0.51
C ALA A 18 -9.66 6.79 -0.88
N LYS A 19 -8.47 6.40 -0.40
CA LYS A 19 -7.20 7.04 -0.74
C LYS A 19 -6.18 5.98 -1.14
N ILE A 20 -5.47 6.26 -2.24
CA ILE A 20 -4.29 5.52 -2.70
C ILE A 20 -3.21 6.55 -2.93
N GLU A 21 -2.11 6.43 -2.20
CA GLU A 21 -0.96 7.33 -2.27
C GLU A 21 0.26 6.51 -2.70
N VAL A 22 0.86 6.91 -3.82
CA VAL A 22 2.04 6.26 -4.37
C VAL A 22 3.22 7.19 -4.18
N THR A 23 4.23 6.73 -3.45
CA THR A 23 5.43 7.51 -3.14
C THR A 23 6.64 6.91 -3.84
N TYR A 24 7.30 7.74 -4.65
CA TYR A 24 8.61 7.46 -5.24
C TYR A 24 9.67 8.23 -4.45
N LYS A 25 10.71 7.54 -3.98
CA LYS A 25 11.83 8.17 -3.27
C LYS A 25 13.13 7.88 -4.01
N ASN A 26 14.00 8.87 -4.06
CA ASN A 26 15.36 8.72 -4.57
C ASN A 26 16.34 9.06 -3.44
N LYS A 27 17.39 8.27 -3.32
CA LYS A 27 18.47 8.55 -2.38
C LYS A 27 19.39 9.59 -3.00
N LEU A 28 19.40 10.80 -2.45
CA LEU A 28 20.27 11.89 -2.90
C LEU A 28 21.31 12.20 -1.82
N VAL A 29 22.55 12.44 -2.24
CA VAL A 29 23.62 12.93 -1.37
C VAL A 29 24.03 14.33 -1.81
N LYS A 30 24.25 15.19 -0.82
CA LYS A 30 24.73 16.56 -1.03
C LYS A 30 26.17 16.64 -0.55
N ASN A 31 27.09 16.83 -1.49
CA ASN A 31 28.50 16.98 -1.24
C ASN A 31 28.93 18.43 -1.49
N TYR A 32 30.02 18.86 -0.85
CA TYR A 32 30.58 20.19 -1.08
C TYR A 32 31.96 20.06 -1.70
N SER A 33 32.16 20.71 -2.85
CA SER A 33 33.45 20.75 -3.53
C SER A 33 34.04 22.16 -3.45
N PRO A 34 35.30 22.31 -2.99
CA PRO A 34 35.98 23.60 -3.03
C PRO A 34 35.92 24.22 -4.43
N ALA A 35 35.69 25.53 -4.50
CA ALA A 35 35.46 26.33 -5.72
C ALA A 35 34.17 26.04 -6.53
N LYS A 36 33.48 24.91 -6.32
CA LYS A 36 32.25 24.55 -7.06
C LYS A 36 30.98 24.61 -6.23
N GLY A 37 31.09 24.65 -4.90
CA GLY A 37 29.94 24.74 -4.01
C GLY A 37 29.26 23.38 -3.81
N SER A 38 27.93 23.39 -3.67
CA SER A 38 27.14 22.19 -3.42
C SER A 38 26.92 21.38 -4.70
N ILE A 39 27.28 20.10 -4.66
CA ILE A 39 27.02 19.12 -5.71
C ILE A 39 25.98 18.12 -5.17
N VAL A 40 24.96 17.80 -5.97
CA VAL A 40 23.97 16.77 -5.64
C VAL A 40 24.25 15.54 -6.50
N GLU A 41 24.39 14.39 -5.85
CA GLU A 41 24.62 13.11 -6.50
C GLU A 41 23.45 12.16 -6.20
N SER A 42 22.95 11.47 -7.23
CA SER A 42 21.90 10.46 -7.08
C SER A 42 22.52 9.10 -6.79
N LEU A 43 22.15 8.50 -5.65
CA LEU A 43 22.56 7.15 -5.26
C LEU A 43 21.57 6.07 -5.75
N GLY A 44 20.56 6.46 -6.51
CA GLY A 44 19.55 5.56 -7.06
C GLY A 44 18.16 5.71 -6.42
N SER A 45 17.21 4.98 -6.99
CA SER A 45 15.83 4.94 -6.50
C SER A 45 15.71 4.05 -5.27
N GLU A 46 14.95 4.49 -4.28
CA GLU A 46 14.46 3.62 -3.22
C GLU A 46 13.21 2.87 -3.72
N SER A 47 12.86 1.77 -3.05
CA SER A 47 11.61 1.05 -3.33
C SER A 47 10.44 2.01 -3.25
N ARG A 48 9.59 2.01 -4.28
CA ARG A 48 8.29 2.69 -4.22
C ARG A 48 7.46 2.16 -3.06
N THR A 49 6.76 3.06 -2.39
CA THR A 49 5.79 2.71 -1.34
C THR A 49 4.39 3.08 -1.79
N VAL A 50 3.42 2.22 -1.53
CA VAL A 50 2.00 2.51 -1.72
C VAL A 50 1.29 2.46 -0.39
N TYR A 51 0.67 3.56 -0.01
CA TYR A 51 -0.24 3.62 1.11
C TYR A 51 -1.67 3.64 0.60
N CYS A 52 -2.56 2.88 1.22
CA CYS A 52 -3.98 3.02 0.96
C CYS A 52 -4.80 2.92 2.24
N GLU A 53 -5.94 3.60 2.23
CA GLU A 53 -6.93 3.56 3.31
C GLU A 53 -8.34 3.49 2.74
N GLY A 54 -9.20 2.77 3.45
CA GLY A 54 -10.57 2.58 3.04
C GLY A 54 -11.43 2.01 4.15
N GLU A 55 -12.68 1.75 3.80
CA GLU A 55 -13.69 1.28 4.76
C GLU A 55 -14.37 0.03 4.25
N ILE A 56 -14.70 -0.84 5.19
CA ILE A 56 -15.50 -2.04 4.96
C ILE A 56 -16.76 -1.97 5.80
N PHE A 57 -17.86 -2.31 5.14
CA PHE A 57 -19.19 -2.35 5.71
C PHE A 57 -19.65 -3.81 5.74
N GLY A 58 -20.05 -4.27 6.93
CA GLY A 58 -20.65 -5.58 7.14
C GLY A 58 -22.03 -5.46 7.76
N SER A 59 -22.87 -6.48 7.55
CA SER A 59 -24.15 -6.61 8.27
C SER A 59 -23.98 -6.90 9.77
N SER A 60 -22.80 -7.37 10.17
CA SER A 60 -22.37 -7.59 11.54
C SER A 60 -20.86 -7.34 11.67
N ALA A 61 -20.35 -7.17 12.89
CA ALA A 61 -18.92 -7.02 13.13
C ALA A 61 -18.09 -8.20 12.58
N ALA A 62 -18.57 -9.42 12.80
CA ALA A 62 -17.94 -10.63 12.25
C ALA A 62 -17.94 -10.62 10.71
N ALA A 63 -19.01 -10.17 10.07
CA ALA A 63 -19.09 -10.10 8.61
C ALA A 63 -18.18 -9.00 8.02
N ALA A 64 -18.02 -7.87 8.73
CA ALA A 64 -17.08 -6.82 8.35
C ALA A 64 -15.64 -7.36 8.46
N LEU A 65 -15.28 -7.95 9.61
CA LEU A 65 -13.94 -8.49 9.83
C LEU A 65 -13.62 -9.62 8.84
N LYS A 66 -14.59 -10.50 8.53
CA LYS A 66 -14.45 -11.61 7.57
C LYS A 66 -13.87 -11.15 6.22
N GLN A 67 -14.25 -9.96 5.76
CA GLN A 67 -13.79 -9.39 4.49
C GLN A 67 -12.31 -8.96 4.53
N LEU A 68 -11.74 -8.74 5.71
CA LEU A 68 -10.32 -8.39 5.91
C LEU A 68 -9.41 -9.58 6.19
N TYR A 69 -9.95 -10.76 6.54
CA TYR A 69 -9.13 -11.92 6.89
C TYR A 69 -8.04 -12.27 5.86
N PRO A 70 -8.28 -12.20 4.53
CA PRO A 70 -7.22 -12.46 3.56
C PRO A 70 -6.05 -11.48 3.71
N LEU A 71 -6.33 -10.18 3.87
CA LEU A 71 -5.31 -9.16 4.07
C LEU A 71 -4.58 -9.34 5.42
N LEU A 72 -5.31 -9.67 6.48
CA LEU A 72 -4.73 -9.96 7.80
C LEU A 72 -3.73 -11.12 7.72
N LYS A 73 -4.13 -12.24 7.12
CA LYS A 73 -3.24 -13.39 6.91
C LYS A 73 -2.04 -13.05 6.05
N MET A 74 -2.20 -12.23 5.02
CA MET A 74 -1.09 -11.81 4.17
C MET A 74 -0.10 -10.90 4.93
N ALA A 75 -0.61 -10.03 5.81
CA ALA A 75 0.21 -9.17 6.65
C ALA A 75 1.01 -9.98 7.68
N GLU A 76 0.38 -10.94 8.35
CA GLU A 76 1.04 -11.84 9.32
C GLU A 76 2.22 -12.61 8.71
N ASN A 77 2.14 -12.97 7.43
CA ASN A 77 3.15 -13.78 6.74
C ASN A 77 4.17 -12.97 5.93
N CYS A 78 4.19 -11.63 6.05
CA CYS A 78 5.08 -10.74 5.27
C CYS A 78 5.07 -11.09 3.76
N THR A 79 3.86 -11.11 3.21
CA THR A 79 3.60 -11.75 1.93
C THR A 79 4.05 -10.88 0.73
N LYS A 80 4.87 -11.42 -0.19
CA LYS A 80 5.25 -10.79 -1.49
C LYS A 80 4.26 -11.13 -2.60
N GLY A 81 3.76 -10.19 -3.39
CA GLY A 81 2.94 -10.54 -4.55
C GLY A 81 2.66 -9.38 -5.48
N SER A 82 1.93 -9.68 -6.57
CA SER A 82 1.53 -8.66 -7.53
C SER A 82 0.49 -7.72 -6.92
N LEU A 83 0.77 -6.43 -6.99
CA LEU A 83 -0.11 -5.34 -6.63
C LEU A 83 -0.62 -4.67 -7.91
N PHE A 84 -1.94 -4.59 -8.03
CA PHE A 84 -2.64 -3.94 -9.13
C PHE A 84 -3.28 -2.67 -8.58
N LEU A 85 -2.90 -1.53 -9.14
CA LEU A 85 -3.49 -0.24 -8.83
C LEU A 85 -4.42 0.20 -9.97
N PRO A 86 -5.49 0.95 -9.69
CA PRO A 86 -6.34 1.49 -10.75
C PRO A 86 -5.62 2.45 -11.70
N SER A 87 -4.54 3.09 -11.24
CA SER A 87 -3.85 4.20 -11.92
C SER A 87 -2.55 3.81 -12.60
N GLU A 88 -1.97 2.65 -12.30
CA GLU A 88 -0.62 2.29 -12.74
C GLU A 88 -0.52 0.82 -13.19
N LYS A 89 0.58 0.49 -13.87
CA LYS A 89 0.89 -0.90 -14.25
C LYS A 89 1.14 -1.75 -13.01
N PRO A 90 0.77 -3.04 -13.02
CA PRO A 90 1.02 -3.94 -11.90
C PRO A 90 2.51 -4.13 -11.63
N PHE A 91 2.86 -4.32 -10.35
CA PHE A 91 4.23 -4.56 -9.93
C PHE A 91 4.27 -5.45 -8.69
N THR A 92 5.44 -5.96 -8.34
CA THR A 92 5.58 -6.87 -7.19
C THR A 92 5.90 -6.09 -5.92
N ALA A 93 5.14 -6.33 -4.86
CA ALA A 93 5.29 -5.64 -3.58
C ALA A 93 5.10 -6.58 -2.38
N TYR A 94 5.63 -6.20 -1.24
CA TYR A 94 5.35 -6.78 0.06
C TYR A 94 4.25 -5.98 0.75
N LEU A 95 3.31 -6.64 1.43
CA LEU A 95 2.43 -5.98 2.39
C LEU A 95 3.24 -5.73 3.68
N SER A 96 3.79 -4.51 3.81
CA SER A 96 4.73 -4.13 4.88
C SER A 96 4.02 -3.79 6.18
N ALA A 97 2.83 -3.19 6.10
CA ALA A 97 2.03 -2.85 7.25
C ALA A 97 0.53 -2.98 6.94
N PHE A 98 -0.24 -3.43 7.92
CA PHE A 98 -1.69 -3.44 7.85
C PHE A 98 -2.27 -3.08 9.21
N LYS A 99 -3.18 -2.11 9.25
CA LYS A 99 -3.92 -1.74 10.45
C LYS A 99 -5.41 -1.63 10.13
N TYR A 100 -6.24 -1.91 11.12
CA TYR A 100 -7.66 -1.66 11.04
C TYR A 100 -8.20 -1.18 12.39
N GLN A 101 -9.30 -0.45 12.34
CA GLN A 101 -10.03 0.06 13.49
C GLN A 101 -11.52 -0.10 13.22
N ALA A 102 -12.23 -0.68 14.18
CA ALA A 102 -13.67 -0.82 14.11
C ALA A 102 -14.36 0.33 14.87
N ALA A 103 -15.42 0.90 14.30
CA ALA A 103 -16.23 1.92 14.96
C ALA A 103 -17.43 1.29 15.68
N GLY A 104 -17.73 1.73 16.90
CA GLY A 104 -18.98 1.41 17.62
C GLY A 104 -19.30 -0.10 17.66
N ASP A 105 -20.41 -0.48 17.01
CA ASP A 105 -20.90 -1.87 16.95
C ASP A 105 -20.06 -2.81 16.05
N GLY A 106 -18.98 -2.28 15.47
CA GLY A 106 -17.99 -2.99 14.69
C GLY A 106 -18.40 -3.30 13.25
N ARG A 107 -19.56 -2.82 12.78
CA ARG A 107 -20.04 -3.06 11.41
C ARG A 107 -19.30 -2.25 10.36
N VAL A 108 -18.64 -1.17 10.79
CA VAL A 108 -17.78 -0.34 9.95
C VAL A 108 -16.35 -0.50 10.44
N ILE A 109 -15.48 -0.93 9.54
CA ILE A 109 -14.04 -1.07 9.81
C ILE A 109 -13.27 -0.20 8.83
N SER A 110 -12.58 0.81 9.37
CA SER A 110 -11.60 1.58 8.62
C SER A 110 -10.27 0.83 8.65
N TYR A 111 -9.62 0.68 7.51
CA TYR A 111 -8.33 0.00 7.40
C TYR A 111 -7.33 0.88 6.66
N SER A 112 -6.06 0.61 6.87
CA SER A 112 -5.02 1.05 5.96
C SER A 112 -3.96 -0.01 5.76
N ALA A 113 -3.41 -0.06 4.56
CA ALA A 113 -2.33 -0.95 4.18
C ALA A 113 -1.16 -0.14 3.62
N GLU A 114 0.05 -0.61 3.89
CA GLU A 114 1.26 -0.13 3.25
C GLU A 114 1.90 -1.28 2.47
N PHE A 115 2.28 -0.98 1.23
CA PHE A 115 2.99 -1.90 0.36
C PHE A 115 4.34 -1.31 -0.02
N ILE A 116 5.40 -2.12 0.03
CA ILE A 116 6.74 -1.74 -0.41
C ILE A 116 7.09 -2.57 -1.64
N GLU A 117 7.45 -1.89 -2.73
CA GLU A 117 7.91 -2.55 -3.94
C GLU A 117 9.14 -3.42 -3.69
N SER A 118 9.08 -4.66 -4.17
CA SER A 118 10.25 -5.52 -4.23
C SER A 118 11.07 -5.11 -5.44
N MET A 119 12.19 -4.43 -5.21
CA MET A 119 13.21 -4.30 -6.24
C MET A 119 13.83 -5.69 -6.47
N ASN A 120 13.84 -6.14 -7.72
CA ASN A 120 14.52 -7.36 -8.15
C ASN A 120 15.98 -7.05 -8.47
#